data_AF-A0A7V2IBE8-F1
#
_entry.id   AF-A0A7V2IBE8-F1
#
_cell.length_a   1.000
_cell.length_b   1.000
_cell.length_c   1.000
_cell.angle_alpha   90.00
_cell.angle_beta   90.00
_cell.angle_gamma   90.00
#
_symmetry.space_group_name_H-M   'P 1'
#
loop_
_entity.id
_entity.type
_entity.pdbx_description
1 polymer ?
#
loop_
_entity_poly.entity_id
_entity_poly.type
_entity_poly.pdbx_seq_one_letter_code
_entity_poly.pdbx_strand_id
1 'polypeptide(L)'
;MAAAEQGARVLLVSTDPAHSLGDCLGRRLGPRPTRVPTRRGRLEAVELDAARALARWLEARRRPLRAILERGTYLSGRELDRLLALPPPGVDELVVLLELERLARRAPWDRVVVDAAPTGHALRLLATPATLRRAAAVLAAMQGKHHLLVTRLVGATRRDAGDLLVDELAGLAGAIERLLREQAAFTWVLTPEVLALEEATDAVAALEAAAVRVDELVINRLTPPAPCRACAARRRVERAVLARAARWAGARPVRLIPDLPREPRGPAALRAVAARLAARARLPREARAGAPTIAPAPRAGDEAWLDRLAPEGLRLLVVAGKGGVGKTSCAAAVALALARRPRGRRVLLLSTDPAHSLADVLGAPVGDAERAVPGAPPTFRAREFDAAHAVALERDRYRKAVGALVDAVRGGGRFDLPLDRAILEDLLDLAPAGLDEALGLLAVVAALGGQDAAAPYDTVVLDTAPTGHALRLLALPEVALTWAQALAALLRAHGAPRAPDDLGAALAAAARDLRRLRGLLGDPARTR
;
A
#
# COMPACT_ATOMS: atom_id res chain seq x y z
N MET A 1 -16.94 -20.37 1.47
CA MET A 1 -17.27 -21.82 1.50
C MET A 1 -18.28 -22.16 2.59
N ALA A 2 -17.96 -21.98 3.88
CA ALA A 2 -18.83 -22.35 5.01
C ALA A 2 -20.29 -21.86 4.86
N ALA A 3 -20.49 -20.57 4.60
CA ALA A 3 -21.81 -19.98 4.42
C ALA A 3 -22.58 -20.57 3.21
N ALA A 4 -21.89 -20.85 2.10
CA ALA A 4 -22.52 -21.46 0.93
C ALA A 4 -22.94 -22.91 1.18
N GLU A 5 -22.16 -23.66 1.98
CA GLU A 5 -22.56 -25.02 2.41
C GLU A 5 -23.78 -25.00 3.35
N GLN A 6 -24.06 -23.88 4.01
CA GLN A 6 -25.27 -23.67 4.79
C GLN A 6 -26.48 -23.20 3.95
N GLY A 7 -26.31 -23.03 2.64
CA GLY A 7 -27.39 -22.64 1.71
C GLY A 7 -27.31 -21.21 1.18
N ALA A 8 -26.38 -20.38 1.67
CA ALA A 8 -26.28 -18.99 1.22
C ALA A 8 -25.75 -18.87 -0.22
N ARG A 9 -26.11 -17.77 -0.87
CA ARG A 9 -25.55 -17.29 -2.13
C ARG A 9 -24.38 -16.35 -1.80
N VAL A 10 -23.17 -16.76 -2.14
CA VAL A 10 -21.93 -16.08 -1.75
C VAL A 10 -21.12 -15.71 -2.99
N LEU A 11 -20.65 -14.48 -3.03
CA LEU A 11 -19.59 -14.05 -3.95
C LEU A 11 -18.28 -13.92 -3.18
N LEU A 12 -17.21 -14.51 -3.71
CA LEU A 12 -15.84 -14.35 -3.24
C LEU A 12 -15.09 -13.45 -4.22
N VAL A 13 -14.54 -12.36 -3.72
CA VAL A 13 -13.84 -11.35 -4.52
C VAL A 13 -12.38 -11.36 -4.07
N SER A 14 -11.43 -11.55 -4.97
CA SER A 14 -10.02 -11.31 -4.67
C SER A 14 -9.58 -9.96 -5.21
N THR A 15 -8.86 -9.23 -4.36
CA THR A 15 -8.22 -7.96 -4.68
C THR A 15 -6.70 -8.07 -4.70
N ASP A 16 -6.16 -9.29 -4.54
CA ASP A 16 -4.73 -9.55 -4.52
C ASP A 16 -4.16 -9.52 -5.95
N PRO A 17 -3.23 -8.60 -6.27
CA PRO A 17 -2.60 -8.55 -7.60
C PRO A 17 -1.78 -9.81 -7.93
N ALA A 18 -1.44 -10.65 -6.94
CA ALA A 18 -0.72 -11.89 -7.15
C ALA A 18 -1.61 -13.09 -7.56
N HIS A 19 -2.93 -12.89 -7.71
CA HIS A 19 -3.89 -13.89 -8.23
C HIS A 19 -3.85 -15.25 -7.50
N SER A 20 -3.75 -15.22 -6.17
CA SER A 20 -3.60 -16.43 -5.35
C SER A 20 -4.91 -17.21 -5.13
N LEU A 21 -6.06 -16.57 -5.31
CA LEU A 21 -7.36 -17.18 -5.05
C LEU A 21 -7.70 -18.31 -6.02
N GLY A 22 -7.42 -18.14 -7.31
CA GLY A 22 -7.64 -19.18 -8.32
C GLY A 22 -6.91 -20.48 -8.00
N ASP A 23 -5.66 -20.38 -7.55
CA ASP A 23 -4.84 -21.53 -7.14
C ASP A 23 -5.41 -22.22 -5.90
N CYS A 24 -5.87 -21.47 -4.90
CA CYS A 24 -6.52 -22.01 -3.71
C CYS A 24 -7.81 -22.78 -4.08
N LEU A 25 -8.58 -22.30 -5.04
CA LEU A 25 -9.80 -22.95 -5.51
C LEU A 25 -9.54 -24.09 -6.52
N GLY A 26 -8.32 -24.18 -7.05
CA GLY A 26 -7.97 -25.09 -8.14
C GLY A 26 -8.71 -24.76 -9.44
N ARG A 27 -8.93 -23.47 -9.73
CA ARG A 27 -9.69 -22.97 -10.89
C ARG A 27 -9.09 -21.68 -11.41
N ARG A 28 -9.07 -21.49 -12.73
CA ARG A 28 -8.79 -20.17 -13.31
C ARG A 28 -9.96 -19.23 -13.04
N LEU A 29 -9.66 -18.09 -12.44
CA LEU A 29 -10.61 -17.01 -12.24
C LEU A 29 -10.35 -15.90 -13.26
N GLY A 30 -11.29 -14.98 -13.35
CA GLY A 30 -11.19 -13.80 -14.19
C GLY A 30 -12.23 -12.76 -13.77
N PRO A 31 -12.46 -11.73 -14.61
CA PRO A 31 -13.32 -10.60 -14.27
C PRO A 31 -14.82 -10.92 -14.26
N ARG A 32 -15.21 -12.16 -14.58
CA ARG A 32 -16.59 -12.65 -14.53
C ARG A 32 -16.74 -13.67 -13.39
N PRO A 33 -17.81 -13.59 -12.58
CA PRO A 33 -18.06 -14.57 -11.53
C PRO A 33 -18.06 -16.00 -12.08
N THR A 34 -17.20 -16.83 -11.49
CA THR A 34 -17.04 -18.24 -11.84
C THR A 34 -17.58 -19.10 -10.73
N ARG A 35 -18.48 -20.04 -11.05
CA ARG A 35 -19.10 -20.91 -10.04
C ARG A 35 -18.08 -21.88 -9.43
N VAL A 36 -18.13 -21.99 -8.11
CA VAL A 36 -17.35 -22.94 -7.30
C VAL A 36 -18.29 -24.03 -6.78
N PRO A 37 -17.93 -25.33 -6.88
CA PRO A 37 -18.79 -26.43 -6.43
C PRO A 37 -19.10 -26.39 -4.92
N THR A 38 -20.38 -26.44 -4.58
CA THR A 38 -20.95 -26.44 -3.22
C THR A 38 -22.05 -27.50 -3.13
N ARG A 39 -22.38 -27.98 -1.93
CA ARG A 39 -23.42 -29.02 -1.78
C ARG A 39 -24.85 -28.48 -1.74
N ARG A 40 -25.04 -27.28 -1.16
CA ARG A 40 -26.37 -26.68 -0.94
C ARG A 40 -26.53 -25.35 -1.66
N GLY A 41 -25.88 -24.30 -1.15
CA GLY A 41 -25.99 -22.94 -1.66
C GLY A 41 -25.17 -22.70 -2.92
N ARG A 42 -24.93 -21.42 -3.23
CA ARG A 42 -24.20 -20.99 -4.43
C ARG A 42 -22.94 -20.23 -4.01
N LEU A 43 -21.78 -20.66 -4.50
CA LEU A 43 -20.53 -19.90 -4.36
C LEU A 43 -20.03 -19.51 -5.75
N GLU A 44 -19.74 -18.25 -5.93
CA GLU A 44 -19.01 -17.73 -7.10
C GLU A 44 -17.75 -17.04 -6.63
N ALA A 45 -16.74 -17.04 -7.49
CA ALA A 45 -15.48 -16.35 -7.26
C ALA A 45 -15.15 -15.45 -8.45
N VAL A 46 -14.60 -14.26 -8.18
CA VAL A 46 -14.19 -13.28 -9.18
C VAL A 46 -12.85 -12.66 -8.78
N GLU A 47 -12.00 -12.39 -9.76
CA GLU A 47 -10.79 -11.61 -9.59
C GLU A 47 -10.97 -10.25 -10.25
N LEU A 48 -10.72 -9.18 -9.49
CA LEU A 48 -10.91 -7.83 -9.99
C LEU A 48 -9.71 -7.40 -10.83
N ASP A 49 -10.00 -6.83 -12.00
CA ASP A 49 -9.03 -6.09 -12.80
C ASP A 49 -9.23 -4.60 -12.53
N ALA A 50 -8.36 -4.03 -11.69
CA ALA A 50 -8.48 -2.67 -11.23
C ALA A 50 -8.39 -1.65 -12.38
N ALA A 51 -7.42 -1.82 -13.28
CA ALA A 51 -7.21 -0.93 -14.41
C ALA A 51 -8.43 -0.91 -15.35
N ARG A 52 -8.96 -2.09 -15.69
CA ARG A 52 -10.13 -2.20 -16.56
C ARG A 52 -11.39 -1.67 -15.88
N ALA A 53 -11.54 -1.86 -14.57
CA ALA A 53 -12.68 -1.35 -13.83
C ALA A 53 -12.66 0.18 -13.68
N LEU A 54 -11.50 0.79 -13.41
CA LEU A 54 -11.36 2.25 -13.45
C LEU A 54 -11.66 2.80 -14.84
N ALA A 55 -11.11 2.20 -15.89
CA ALA A 55 -11.31 2.67 -17.25
C ALA A 55 -12.81 2.73 -17.62
N ARG A 56 -13.56 1.67 -17.31
CA ARG A 56 -15.02 1.65 -17.49
C ARG A 56 -15.73 2.74 -16.68
N TRP A 57 -15.30 2.98 -15.44
CA TRP A 57 -15.90 4.00 -14.58
C TRP A 57 -15.60 5.41 -15.10
N LEU A 58 -14.38 5.69 -15.55
CA LEU A 58 -13.98 6.97 -16.13
C LEU A 58 -14.63 7.25 -17.48
N GLU A 59 -14.84 6.24 -18.32
CA GLU A 59 -15.39 6.41 -19.68
C GLU A 59 -16.71 7.20 -19.68
N ALA A 60 -17.64 6.86 -18.78
CA ALA A 60 -18.92 7.55 -18.65
C ALA A 60 -18.80 8.98 -18.06
N ARG A 61 -17.71 9.28 -17.35
CA ARG A 61 -17.51 10.51 -16.56
C ARG A 61 -16.47 11.44 -17.17
N ARG A 62 -15.77 11.00 -18.23
CA ARG A 62 -14.67 11.73 -18.85
C ARG A 62 -15.10 13.09 -19.38
N ARG A 63 -16.26 13.18 -20.03
CA ARG A 63 -16.79 14.43 -20.58
C ARG A 63 -17.12 15.46 -19.49
N PRO A 64 -17.96 15.16 -18.48
CA PRO A 64 -18.23 16.12 -17.41
C PRO A 64 -16.97 16.45 -16.61
N LEU A 65 -16.11 15.47 -16.29
CA LEU A 65 -14.85 15.74 -15.59
C LEU A 65 -13.94 16.71 -16.37
N ARG A 66 -13.79 16.48 -17.69
CA ARG A 66 -13.03 17.36 -18.58
C ARG A 66 -13.62 18.78 -18.58
N ALA A 67 -14.94 18.92 -18.68
CA ALA A 67 -15.59 20.23 -18.64
C ALA A 67 -15.34 20.96 -17.31
N ILE A 68 -15.38 20.25 -16.17
CA ILE A 68 -15.06 20.84 -14.86
C ILE A 68 -13.62 21.36 -14.84
N LEU A 69 -12.67 20.52 -15.28
CA LEU A 69 -11.24 20.88 -15.27
C LEU A 69 -10.92 22.02 -16.25
N GLU A 70 -11.53 22.05 -17.44
CA GLU A 70 -11.37 23.15 -18.41
C GLU A 70 -11.87 24.49 -17.87
N ARG A 71 -12.91 24.47 -17.04
CA ARG A 71 -13.47 25.68 -16.42
C ARG A 71 -12.75 26.11 -15.15
N GLY A 72 -12.24 25.13 -14.39
CA GLY A 72 -11.61 25.32 -13.09
C GLY A 72 -10.10 25.51 -13.14
N THR A 73 -9.45 25.11 -14.22
CA THR A 73 -8.00 25.22 -14.42
C THR A 73 -7.68 26.04 -15.67
N TYR A 74 -6.44 26.50 -15.78
CA TYR A 74 -5.96 27.21 -16.97
C TYR A 74 -5.38 26.26 -18.04
N LEU A 75 -5.57 24.95 -17.88
CA LEU A 75 -4.99 23.93 -18.76
C LEU A 75 -5.73 23.86 -20.10
N SER A 76 -4.96 23.72 -21.18
CA SER A 76 -5.52 23.48 -22.51
C SER A 76 -6.14 22.08 -22.62
N GLY A 77 -7.05 21.90 -23.58
CA GLY A 77 -7.69 20.60 -23.81
C GLY A 77 -6.70 19.46 -24.03
N ARG A 78 -5.58 19.70 -24.74
CA ARG A 78 -4.52 18.70 -24.96
C ARG A 78 -3.79 18.33 -23.68
N GLU A 79 -3.63 19.27 -22.76
CA GLU A 79 -2.97 19.06 -21.47
C GLU A 79 -3.85 18.26 -20.51
N LEU A 80 -5.14 18.56 -20.49
CA LEU A 80 -6.12 17.79 -19.74
C LEU A 80 -6.27 16.37 -20.26
N ASP A 81 -6.28 16.17 -21.58
CA ASP A 81 -6.34 14.83 -22.16
C ASP A 81 -5.12 13.97 -21.78
N ARG A 82 -3.94 14.58 -21.61
CA ARG A 82 -2.74 13.90 -21.10
C ARG A 82 -2.89 13.53 -19.64
N LEU A 83 -3.31 14.46 -18.77
CA LEU A 83 -3.50 14.17 -17.34
C LEU A 83 -4.55 13.10 -17.09
N LEU A 84 -5.69 13.17 -17.78
CA LEU A 84 -6.79 12.23 -17.65
C LEU A 84 -6.49 10.83 -18.22
N ALA A 85 -5.43 10.70 -19.04
CA ALA A 85 -4.96 9.42 -19.55
C ALA A 85 -4.04 8.68 -18.56
N LEU A 86 -3.53 9.37 -17.53
CA LEU A 86 -2.66 8.76 -16.54
C LEU A 86 -3.51 8.03 -15.48
N PRO A 87 -3.17 6.78 -15.12
CA PRO A 87 -3.83 6.11 -14.01
C PRO A 87 -3.53 6.89 -12.72
N PRO A 88 -4.55 7.22 -11.91
CA PRO A 88 -4.33 7.84 -10.62
C PRO A 88 -3.55 6.84 -9.74
N PRO A 89 -2.50 7.29 -9.03
CA PRO A 89 -1.86 6.46 -8.02
C PRO A 89 -2.91 6.05 -6.94
N GLY A 90 -2.86 4.80 -6.50
CA GLY A 90 -3.83 4.26 -5.53
C GLY A 90 -5.16 3.86 -6.17
N VAL A 91 -5.16 3.70 -7.50
CA VAL A 91 -6.30 3.21 -8.28
C VAL A 91 -6.82 1.88 -7.76
N ASP A 92 -5.94 0.99 -7.31
CA ASP A 92 -6.30 -0.36 -6.91
C ASP A 92 -7.26 -0.33 -5.71
N GLU A 93 -6.93 0.45 -4.67
CA GLU A 93 -7.76 0.62 -3.49
C GLU A 93 -9.11 1.26 -3.83
N LEU A 94 -9.08 2.33 -4.63
CA LEU A 94 -10.29 3.04 -5.03
C LEU A 94 -11.24 2.11 -5.78
N VAL A 95 -10.73 1.38 -6.77
CA VAL A 95 -11.55 0.52 -7.63
C VAL A 95 -12.16 -0.64 -6.86
N VAL A 96 -11.45 -1.20 -5.89
CA VAL A 96 -12.02 -2.23 -5.01
C VAL A 96 -13.29 -1.73 -4.35
N LEU A 97 -13.27 -0.55 -3.73
CA LEU A 97 -14.46 -0.03 -3.03
C LEU A 97 -15.58 0.37 -3.99
N LEU A 98 -15.25 0.93 -5.15
CA LEU A 98 -16.23 1.23 -6.20
C LEU A 98 -16.94 -0.05 -6.68
N GLU A 99 -16.19 -1.13 -6.89
CA GLU A 99 -16.74 -2.42 -7.31
C GLU A 99 -17.52 -3.08 -6.18
N LEU A 100 -17.05 -3.04 -4.93
CA LEU A 100 -17.80 -3.56 -3.78
C LEU A 100 -19.13 -2.83 -3.59
N GLU A 101 -19.13 -1.52 -3.76
CA GLU A 101 -20.34 -0.72 -3.68
C GLU A 101 -21.32 -1.06 -4.82
N ARG A 102 -20.81 -1.17 -6.05
CA ARG A 102 -21.60 -1.61 -7.21
C ARG A 102 -22.22 -2.99 -6.98
N LEU A 103 -21.43 -3.93 -6.44
CA LEU A 103 -21.86 -5.30 -6.13
C LEU A 103 -22.89 -5.32 -4.99
N ALA A 104 -22.73 -4.46 -3.97
CA ALA A 104 -23.69 -4.31 -2.88
C ALA A 104 -25.03 -3.71 -3.37
N ARG A 105 -25.00 -2.78 -4.32
CA ARG A 105 -26.22 -2.16 -4.89
C ARG A 105 -26.99 -3.08 -5.84
N ARG A 106 -26.33 -4.01 -6.53
CA ARG A 106 -26.94 -4.83 -7.58
C ARG A 106 -26.36 -6.24 -7.61
N ALA A 107 -27.03 -7.20 -6.95
CA ALA A 107 -26.73 -8.62 -7.11
C ALA A 107 -27.68 -9.62 -6.42
N PRO A 108 -27.73 -10.90 -6.85
CA PRO A 108 -28.46 -11.98 -6.20
C PRO A 108 -27.67 -12.71 -5.08
N TRP A 109 -26.68 -12.06 -4.43
CA TRP A 109 -25.89 -12.70 -3.36
C TRP A 109 -26.37 -12.25 -1.98
N ASP A 110 -26.38 -13.18 -1.03
CA ASP A 110 -26.70 -12.91 0.38
C ASP A 110 -25.46 -12.39 1.12
N ARG A 111 -24.25 -12.75 0.65
CA ARG A 111 -22.97 -12.31 1.24
C ARG A 111 -21.89 -12.11 0.18
N VAL A 112 -21.06 -11.10 0.38
CA VAL A 112 -19.82 -10.87 -0.37
C VAL A 112 -18.64 -11.05 0.60
N VAL A 113 -17.69 -11.90 0.25
CA VAL A 113 -16.45 -12.14 1.00
C VAL A 113 -15.31 -11.56 0.17
N VAL A 114 -14.52 -10.67 0.77
CA VAL A 114 -13.40 -10.01 0.10
C VAL A 114 -12.11 -10.55 0.66
N ASP A 115 -11.30 -11.15 -0.21
CA ASP A 115 -9.91 -11.48 0.06
C ASP A 115 -9.09 -10.22 -0.18
N ALA A 116 -8.90 -9.46 0.89
CA ALA A 116 -8.19 -8.18 0.89
C ALA A 116 -6.68 -8.40 0.92
N ALA A 117 -5.95 -7.50 0.25
CA ALA A 117 -4.49 -7.48 0.27
C ALA A 117 -3.93 -7.18 1.69
N PRO A 118 -2.59 -7.32 1.91
CA PRO A 118 -1.96 -7.18 3.22
C PRO A 118 -2.31 -5.88 3.96
N THR A 119 -2.10 -5.89 5.28
CA THR A 119 -2.43 -4.85 6.26
C THR A 119 -2.36 -3.40 5.73
N GLY A 120 -1.23 -2.97 5.18
CA GLY A 120 -1.05 -1.60 4.67
C GLY A 120 -2.04 -1.23 3.54
N HIS A 121 -2.32 -2.14 2.61
CA HIS A 121 -3.28 -1.90 1.52
C HIS A 121 -4.72 -1.92 2.04
N ALA A 122 -5.03 -2.80 3.00
CA ALA A 122 -6.33 -2.86 3.64
C ALA A 122 -6.65 -1.55 4.40
N LEU A 123 -5.67 -0.94 5.06
CA LEU A 123 -5.84 0.35 5.73
C LEU A 123 -5.98 1.52 4.74
N ARG A 124 -5.27 1.48 3.60
CA ARG A 124 -5.43 2.49 2.53
C ARG A 124 -6.83 2.50 1.92
N LEU A 125 -7.50 1.34 1.81
CA LEU A 125 -8.91 1.26 1.43
C LEU A 125 -9.76 2.19 2.32
N LEU A 126 -9.52 2.20 3.64
CA LEU A 126 -10.30 3.01 4.59
C LEU A 126 -10.17 4.52 4.38
N ALA A 127 -9.07 4.99 3.81
CA ALA A 127 -8.86 6.41 3.52
C ALA A 127 -9.61 6.87 2.24
N THR A 128 -10.02 5.94 1.38
CA THR A 128 -10.62 6.22 0.07
C THR A 128 -11.87 7.11 0.13
N PRO A 129 -12.83 6.91 1.05
CA PRO A 129 -14.02 7.76 1.08
C PRO A 129 -13.71 9.22 1.39
N ALA A 130 -12.75 9.47 2.28
CA ALA A 130 -12.28 10.82 2.57
C ALA A 130 -11.61 11.45 1.33
N THR A 131 -10.83 10.68 0.57
CA THR A 131 -10.24 11.12 -0.70
C THR A 131 -11.30 11.44 -1.76
N LEU A 132 -12.34 10.61 -1.91
CA LEU A 132 -13.45 10.88 -2.83
C LEU A 132 -14.23 12.14 -2.44
N ARG A 133 -14.48 12.36 -1.14
CA ARG A 133 -15.14 13.56 -0.64
C ARG A 133 -14.32 14.81 -0.93
N ARG A 134 -13.00 14.77 -0.66
CA ARG A 134 -12.09 15.87 -1.02
C ARG A 134 -12.11 16.12 -2.53
N ALA A 135 -12.09 15.06 -3.34
CA ALA A 135 -12.11 15.20 -4.80
C ALA A 135 -13.39 15.87 -5.28
N ALA A 136 -14.54 15.46 -4.72
CA ALA A 136 -15.82 16.10 -4.98
C ALA A 136 -15.81 17.59 -4.57
N ALA A 137 -15.24 17.93 -3.41
CA ALA A 137 -15.15 19.31 -2.94
C ALA A 137 -14.28 20.20 -3.86
N VAL A 138 -13.13 19.70 -4.31
CA VAL A 138 -12.28 20.40 -5.29
C VAL A 138 -13.03 20.67 -6.59
N LEU A 139 -13.69 19.64 -7.13
CA LEU A 139 -14.47 19.78 -8.35
C LEU A 139 -15.68 20.72 -8.16
N ALA A 140 -16.30 20.71 -6.97
CA ALA A 140 -17.36 21.64 -6.61
C ALA A 140 -16.86 23.09 -6.58
N ALA A 141 -15.69 23.35 -5.99
CA ALA A 141 -15.09 24.68 -5.97
C ALA A 141 -14.77 25.18 -7.39
N MET A 142 -14.25 24.30 -8.25
CA MET A 142 -14.05 24.59 -9.68
C MET A 142 -15.37 24.92 -10.41
N GLN A 143 -16.45 24.18 -10.15
CA GLN A 143 -17.78 24.52 -10.69
C GLN A 143 -18.35 25.82 -10.13
N GLY A 144 -18.14 26.09 -8.84
CA GLY A 144 -18.55 27.33 -8.19
C GLY A 144 -17.95 28.57 -8.88
N LYS A 145 -16.66 28.51 -9.24
CA LYS A 145 -16.00 29.57 -10.03
C LYS A 145 -16.72 29.83 -11.35
N HIS A 146 -17.05 28.77 -12.08
CA HIS A 146 -17.79 28.87 -13.35
C HIS A 146 -19.18 29.49 -13.16
N HIS A 147 -19.91 29.04 -12.14
CA HIS A 147 -21.25 29.55 -11.83
C HIS A 147 -21.24 31.03 -11.46
N LEU A 148 -20.24 31.49 -10.72
CA LEU A 148 -20.08 32.91 -10.39
C LEU A 148 -19.86 33.76 -11.66
N LEU A 149 -19.02 33.29 -12.59
CA LEU A 149 -18.78 33.96 -13.86
C LEU A 149 -20.04 33.99 -14.74
N VAL A 150 -20.72 32.85 -14.90
CA VAL A 150 -21.96 32.76 -15.70
C VAL A 150 -23.07 33.62 -15.11
N THR A 151 -23.26 33.60 -13.79
CA THR A 151 -24.27 34.44 -13.12
C THR A 151 -23.97 35.93 -13.33
N ARG A 152 -22.70 36.36 -13.25
CA ARG A 152 -22.32 37.77 -13.49
C ARG A 152 -22.53 38.22 -14.94
N LEU A 153 -22.37 37.32 -15.92
CA LEU A 153 -22.46 37.65 -17.34
C LEU A 153 -23.86 37.47 -17.93
N VAL A 154 -24.59 36.44 -17.49
CA VAL A 154 -25.85 35.97 -18.09
C VAL A 154 -27.03 36.12 -17.12
N GLY A 155 -26.78 36.41 -15.84
CA GLY A 155 -27.82 36.66 -14.82
C GLY A 155 -28.45 35.41 -14.20
N ALA A 156 -28.30 34.24 -14.82
CA ALA A 156 -28.81 32.98 -14.29
C ALA A 156 -27.86 31.81 -14.61
N THR A 157 -27.70 30.90 -13.64
CA THR A 157 -26.94 29.66 -13.80
C THR A 157 -27.90 28.47 -13.79
N ARG A 158 -27.69 27.52 -14.69
CA ARG A 158 -28.41 26.24 -14.71
C ARG A 158 -27.46 25.11 -14.34
N ARG A 159 -27.98 24.13 -13.60
CA ARG A 159 -27.23 22.92 -13.29
C ARG A 159 -26.87 22.15 -14.56
N ASP A 160 -25.65 21.65 -14.63
CA ASP A 160 -25.19 20.88 -15.79
C ASP A 160 -24.58 19.51 -15.41
N ALA A 161 -24.02 18.81 -16.40
CA ALA A 161 -23.43 17.49 -16.20
C ALA A 161 -22.23 17.50 -15.23
N GLY A 162 -21.55 18.63 -15.06
CA GLY A 162 -20.48 18.81 -14.08
C GLY A 162 -21.02 18.80 -12.65
N ASP A 163 -22.12 19.52 -12.39
CA ASP A 163 -22.79 19.49 -11.08
C ASP A 163 -23.30 18.10 -10.70
N LEU A 164 -23.85 17.38 -11.68
CA LEU A 164 -24.31 16.00 -11.46
C LEU A 164 -23.15 15.07 -11.11
N LEU A 165 -21.99 15.25 -11.73
CA LEU A 165 -20.79 14.48 -11.40
C LEU A 165 -20.28 14.79 -9.99
N VAL A 166 -20.26 16.06 -9.59
CA VAL A 166 -19.86 16.47 -8.22
C VAL A 166 -20.76 15.80 -7.18
N ASP A 167 -22.09 15.88 -7.35
CA ASP A 167 -23.05 15.22 -6.48
C ASP A 167 -22.86 13.70 -6.44
N GLU A 168 -22.58 13.09 -7.60
CA GLU A 168 -22.35 11.66 -7.72
C GLU A 168 -21.13 11.23 -6.88
N LEU A 169 -20.00 11.94 -6.98
CA LEU A 169 -18.78 11.63 -6.23
C LEU A 169 -18.97 11.81 -4.72
N ALA A 170 -19.65 12.89 -4.31
CA ALA A 170 -19.98 13.12 -2.91
C ALA A 170 -20.91 12.02 -2.35
N GLY A 171 -21.93 11.65 -3.13
CA GLY A 171 -22.87 10.57 -2.77
C GLY A 171 -22.20 9.20 -2.69
N LEU A 172 -21.23 8.93 -3.57
CA LEU A 172 -20.47 7.69 -3.58
C LEU A 172 -19.55 7.56 -2.36
N ALA A 173 -18.88 8.63 -1.95
CA ALA A 173 -18.10 8.66 -0.72
C ALA A 173 -18.96 8.28 0.50
N GLY A 174 -20.14 8.91 0.65
CA GLY A 174 -21.08 8.59 1.73
C GLY A 174 -21.65 7.18 1.64
N ALA A 175 -21.90 6.65 0.45
CA ALA A 175 -22.36 5.29 0.25
C ALA A 175 -21.32 4.25 0.69
N ILE A 176 -20.05 4.47 0.35
CA ILE A 176 -18.94 3.57 0.75
C ILE A 176 -18.72 3.61 2.26
N GLU A 177 -18.72 4.79 2.90
CA GLU A 177 -18.60 4.88 4.37
C GLU A 177 -19.71 4.12 5.09
N ARG A 178 -20.94 4.28 4.61
CA ARG A 178 -22.09 3.56 5.15
C ARG A 178 -21.97 2.05 4.93
N LEU A 179 -21.51 1.62 3.75
CA LEU A 179 -21.25 0.21 3.46
C LEU A 179 -20.23 -0.37 4.45
N LEU A 180 -19.11 0.33 4.67
CA LEU A 180 -18.04 -0.11 5.58
C LEU A 180 -18.49 -0.13 7.05
N ARG A 181 -19.34 0.80 7.47
CA ARG A 181 -19.79 0.93 8.87
C ARG A 181 -20.96 -0.01 9.21
N GLU A 182 -21.93 -0.13 8.31
CA GLU A 182 -23.22 -0.77 8.62
C GLU A 182 -23.35 -2.18 8.02
N GLN A 183 -22.66 -2.46 6.91
CA GLN A 183 -22.85 -3.68 6.12
C GLN A 183 -21.59 -4.54 6.00
N ALA A 184 -20.43 -4.03 6.43
CA ALA A 184 -19.18 -4.77 6.42
C ALA A 184 -18.81 -5.27 7.82
N ALA A 185 -18.09 -6.38 7.84
CA ALA A 185 -17.50 -6.98 9.03
C ALA A 185 -16.11 -7.49 8.67
N PHE A 186 -15.12 -7.19 9.50
CA PHE A 186 -13.74 -7.62 9.29
C PHE A 186 -13.40 -8.84 10.13
N THR A 187 -12.72 -9.80 9.50
CA THR A 187 -12.09 -10.94 10.18
C THR A 187 -10.58 -10.78 10.02
N TRP A 188 -9.88 -10.61 11.13
CA TRP A 188 -8.42 -10.41 11.10
C TRP A 188 -7.71 -11.76 11.18
N VAL A 189 -6.78 -12.03 10.26
CA VAL A 189 -6.02 -13.28 10.22
C VAL A 189 -4.55 -12.99 10.55
N LEU A 190 -3.99 -13.71 11.52
CA LEU A 190 -2.59 -13.58 11.94
C LEU A 190 -1.92 -14.94 12.21
N THR A 191 -0.60 -14.98 12.16
CA THR A 191 0.20 -16.13 12.65
C THR A 191 0.49 -15.99 14.15
N PRO A 192 0.82 -17.07 14.88
CA PRO A 192 1.11 -17.02 16.32
C PRO A 192 2.54 -16.51 16.59
N GLU A 193 2.88 -15.37 16.01
CA GLU A 193 4.19 -14.70 16.14
C GLU A 193 4.03 -13.36 16.84
N VAL A 194 5.10 -12.89 17.50
CA VAL A 194 5.06 -11.63 18.26
C VAL A 194 4.82 -10.44 17.35
N LEU A 195 5.63 -10.29 16.30
CA LEU A 195 5.51 -9.19 15.33
C LEU A 195 4.14 -9.20 14.64
N ALA A 196 3.63 -10.37 14.27
CA ALA A 196 2.30 -10.49 13.65
C ALA A 196 1.16 -10.06 14.59
N LEU A 197 1.32 -10.25 15.91
CA LEU A 197 0.35 -9.79 16.90
C LEU A 197 0.44 -8.28 17.12
N GLU A 198 1.64 -7.71 17.10
CA GLU A 198 1.86 -6.26 17.23
C GLU A 198 1.29 -5.52 16.01
N GLU A 199 1.61 -5.97 14.80
CA GLU A 199 1.04 -5.45 13.54
C GLU A 199 -0.50 -5.55 13.53
N ALA A 200 -1.04 -6.69 13.98
CA ALA A 200 -2.49 -6.87 14.11
C ALA A 200 -3.13 -5.91 15.11
N THR A 201 -2.42 -5.57 16.19
CA THR A 201 -2.93 -4.66 17.22
C THR A 201 -3.12 -3.26 16.64
N ASP A 202 -2.10 -2.75 15.95
CA ASP A 202 -2.14 -1.41 15.35
C ASP A 202 -3.18 -1.33 14.22
N ALA A 203 -3.25 -2.35 13.39
CA ALA A 203 -4.18 -2.37 12.27
C ALA A 203 -5.64 -2.49 12.70
N VAL A 204 -5.95 -3.30 13.72
CA VAL A 204 -7.29 -3.36 14.29
C VAL A 204 -7.66 -2.05 14.97
N ALA A 205 -6.72 -1.40 15.67
CA ALA A 205 -6.96 -0.08 16.24
C ALA A 205 -7.28 0.97 15.16
N ALA A 206 -6.57 0.94 14.04
CA ALA A 206 -6.84 1.82 12.89
C ALA A 206 -8.21 1.55 12.24
N LEU A 207 -8.61 0.29 12.09
CA LEU A 207 -9.94 -0.10 11.61
C LEU A 207 -11.05 0.42 12.55
N GLU A 208 -10.89 0.23 13.85
CA GLU A 208 -11.88 0.67 14.85
C GLU A 208 -11.96 2.19 14.95
N ALA A 209 -10.82 2.89 14.83
CA ALA A 209 -10.79 4.36 14.73
C ALA A 209 -11.54 4.87 13.48
N ALA A 210 -11.55 4.09 12.39
CA ALA A 210 -12.35 4.37 11.20
C ALA A 210 -13.82 3.92 11.31
N ALA A 211 -14.27 3.53 12.51
CA ALA A 211 -15.61 2.97 12.78
C ALA A 211 -15.92 1.70 11.97
N VAL A 212 -14.89 0.94 11.60
CA VAL A 212 -15.02 -0.37 10.95
C VAL A 212 -14.91 -1.47 11.99
N ARG A 213 -15.93 -2.34 12.02
CA ARG A 213 -16.05 -3.38 13.05
C ARG A 213 -15.17 -4.59 12.72
N VAL A 214 -14.30 -4.97 13.64
CA VAL A 214 -13.57 -6.24 13.62
C VAL A 214 -14.28 -7.25 14.52
N ASP A 215 -14.98 -8.20 13.89
CA ASP A 215 -15.86 -9.15 14.59
C ASP A 215 -15.14 -10.40 15.09
N GLU A 216 -14.04 -10.79 14.45
CA GLU A 216 -13.39 -12.06 14.73
C GLU A 216 -11.89 -11.99 14.42
N LEU A 217 -11.12 -12.73 15.22
CA LEU A 217 -9.69 -12.96 15.01
C LEU A 217 -9.44 -14.43 14.66
N VAL A 218 -8.55 -14.70 13.72
CA VAL A 218 -8.15 -16.04 13.30
C VAL A 218 -6.64 -16.18 13.43
N ILE A 219 -6.20 -16.95 14.43
CA ILE A 219 -4.78 -17.30 14.59
C ILE A 219 -4.53 -18.59 13.81
N ASN A 220 -3.81 -18.46 12.71
CA ASN A 220 -3.57 -19.50 11.72
C ASN A 220 -2.17 -20.13 11.85
N ARG A 221 -2.00 -21.36 11.35
CA ARG A 221 -0.73 -22.11 11.36
C ARG A 221 -0.14 -22.39 12.74
N LEU A 222 -0.98 -22.75 13.71
CA LEU A 222 -0.51 -23.21 15.02
C LEU A 222 0.24 -24.54 14.93
N THR A 223 1.40 -24.66 15.58
CA THR A 223 2.16 -25.91 15.60
C THR A 223 1.33 -27.04 16.23
N PRO A 224 1.03 -28.13 15.50
CA PRO A 224 0.24 -29.23 16.04
C PRO A 224 0.99 -29.96 17.18
N PRO A 225 0.26 -30.63 18.11
CA PRO A 225 0.88 -31.46 19.12
C PRO A 225 1.61 -32.65 18.46
N ALA A 226 2.90 -32.79 18.78
CA ALA A 226 3.76 -33.84 18.24
C ALA A 226 4.93 -34.14 19.20
N PRO A 227 5.43 -35.39 19.23
CA PRO A 227 6.59 -35.80 20.03
C PRO A 227 7.90 -35.31 19.38
N CYS A 228 8.08 -34.00 19.30
CA CYS A 228 9.24 -33.35 18.69
C CYS A 228 9.71 -32.19 19.57
N ARG A 229 11.01 -32.14 19.88
CA ARG A 229 11.63 -31.08 20.72
C ARG A 229 11.46 -29.69 20.11
N ALA A 230 11.68 -29.55 18.80
CA ALA A 230 11.50 -28.29 18.09
C ALA A 230 10.03 -27.83 18.10
N CYS A 231 9.09 -28.76 17.87
CA CYS A 231 7.66 -28.44 17.96
C CYS A 231 7.25 -28.04 19.38
N ALA A 232 7.79 -28.70 20.40
CA ALA A 232 7.55 -28.34 21.79
C ALA A 232 8.08 -26.95 22.14
N ALA A 233 9.26 -26.58 21.62
CA ALA A 233 9.82 -25.24 21.78
C ALA A 233 8.95 -24.18 21.08
N ARG A 234 8.55 -24.41 19.82
CA ARG A 234 7.64 -23.52 19.08
C ARG A 234 6.32 -23.32 19.82
N ARG A 235 5.67 -24.39 20.27
CA ARG A 235 4.42 -24.30 21.04
C ARG A 235 4.56 -23.51 22.35
N ARG A 236 5.74 -23.47 22.97
CA ARG A 236 5.98 -22.62 24.17
C ARG A 236 5.95 -21.14 23.79
N VAL A 237 6.60 -20.77 22.68
CA VAL A 237 6.57 -19.41 22.13
C VAL A 237 5.14 -19.04 21.70
N GLU A 238 4.48 -19.91 20.94
CA GLU A 238 3.09 -19.70 20.50
C GLU A 238 2.14 -19.52 21.70
N ARG A 239 2.29 -20.30 22.77
CA ARG A 239 1.47 -20.12 24.00
C ARG A 239 1.63 -18.72 24.62
N ALA A 240 2.85 -18.17 24.61
CA ALA A 240 3.08 -16.80 25.10
C ALA A 240 2.37 -15.77 24.21
N VAL A 241 2.43 -15.94 22.89
CA VAL A 241 1.70 -15.08 21.93
C VAL A 241 0.20 -15.24 22.10
N LEU A 242 -0.33 -16.46 22.21
CA LEU A 242 -1.75 -16.74 22.44
C LEU A 242 -2.26 -16.10 23.74
N ALA A 243 -1.45 -16.07 24.80
CA ALA A 243 -1.82 -15.40 26.05
C ALA A 243 -1.86 -13.88 25.89
N ARG A 244 -0.93 -13.27 25.13
CA ARG A 244 -1.00 -11.84 24.77
C ARG A 244 -2.25 -11.56 23.92
N ALA A 245 -2.50 -12.39 22.90
CA ALA A 245 -3.66 -12.27 22.03
C ALA A 245 -4.99 -12.42 22.79
N ALA A 246 -5.05 -13.28 23.82
CA ALA A 246 -6.25 -13.44 24.65
C ALA A 246 -6.60 -12.16 25.41
N ARG A 247 -5.60 -11.42 25.90
CA ARG A 247 -5.81 -10.14 26.59
C ARG A 247 -6.25 -9.06 25.60
N TRP A 248 -5.58 -8.99 24.45
CA TRP A 248 -5.87 -8.01 23.40
C TRP A 248 -7.24 -8.22 22.73
N ALA A 249 -7.62 -9.48 22.48
CA ALA A 249 -8.89 -9.82 21.85
C ALA A 249 -10.11 -9.38 22.67
N GLY A 250 -9.98 -9.28 24.00
CA GLY A 250 -11.09 -8.95 24.89
C GLY A 250 -12.26 -9.92 24.72
N ALA A 251 -13.44 -9.39 24.37
CA ALA A 251 -14.64 -10.18 24.11
C ALA A 251 -14.74 -10.75 22.69
N ARG A 252 -13.84 -10.34 21.77
CA ARG A 252 -13.91 -10.77 20.36
C ARG A 252 -13.67 -12.28 20.25
N PRO A 253 -14.50 -13.01 19.51
CA PRO A 253 -14.26 -14.42 19.21
C PRO A 253 -12.88 -14.64 18.56
N VAL A 254 -12.15 -15.64 19.04
CA VAL A 254 -10.89 -16.09 18.42
C VAL A 254 -11.05 -17.50 17.87
N ARG A 255 -10.54 -17.72 16.66
CA ARG A 255 -10.46 -19.02 15.99
C ARG A 255 -9.02 -19.44 15.87
N LEU A 256 -8.76 -20.73 16.11
CA LEU A 256 -7.43 -21.32 16.03
C LEU A 256 -7.41 -22.34 14.91
N ILE A 257 -6.49 -22.15 13.95
CA ILE A 257 -6.29 -23.10 12.86
C ILE A 257 -4.89 -23.71 13.01
N PRO A 258 -4.78 -25.03 13.24
CA PRO A 258 -3.49 -25.70 13.28
C PRO A 258 -2.85 -25.69 11.89
N ASP A 259 -1.53 -25.71 11.86
CA ASP A 259 -0.78 -25.94 10.63
C ASP A 259 -1.17 -27.30 10.03
N LEU A 260 -1.37 -27.32 8.71
CA LEU A 260 -1.89 -28.48 8.01
C LEU A 260 -0.75 -29.21 7.30
N PRO A 261 -0.74 -30.56 7.27
CA PRO A 261 0.32 -31.32 6.60
C PRO A 261 0.48 -31.02 5.10
N ARG A 262 -0.58 -30.49 4.48
CA ARG A 262 -0.61 -30.06 3.08
C ARG A 262 -1.40 -28.77 2.99
N GLU A 263 -1.02 -27.92 2.05
CA GLU A 263 -1.75 -26.71 1.75
C GLU A 263 -3.20 -27.06 1.34
N PRO A 264 -4.22 -26.41 1.93
CA PRO A 264 -5.61 -26.79 1.71
C PRO A 264 -6.12 -26.28 0.36
N ARG A 265 -5.76 -26.97 -0.73
CA ARG A 265 -6.18 -26.64 -2.09
C ARG A 265 -7.47 -27.36 -2.50
N GLY A 266 -8.33 -26.63 -3.19
CA GLY A 266 -9.58 -27.12 -3.76
C GLY A 266 -10.74 -27.20 -2.75
N PRO A 267 -11.99 -27.33 -3.24
CA PRO A 267 -13.18 -27.25 -2.39
C PRO A 267 -13.23 -28.27 -1.24
N ALA A 268 -12.70 -29.48 -1.42
CA ALA A 268 -12.71 -30.50 -0.38
C ALA A 268 -11.84 -30.13 0.83
N ALA A 269 -10.59 -29.71 0.59
CA ALA A 269 -9.68 -29.30 1.66
C ALA A 269 -10.17 -28.01 2.35
N LEU A 270 -10.68 -27.05 1.57
CA LEU A 270 -11.25 -25.81 2.11
C LEU A 270 -12.48 -26.04 3.00
N ARG A 271 -13.29 -27.09 2.75
CA ARG A 271 -14.37 -27.49 3.66
C ARG A 271 -13.84 -27.99 5.00
N ALA A 272 -12.71 -28.70 5.03
CA ALA A 272 -12.09 -29.15 6.27
C ALA A 272 -11.52 -27.99 7.09
N VAL A 273 -11.04 -26.93 6.43
CA VAL A 273 -10.67 -25.67 7.10
C VAL A 273 -11.91 -24.95 7.63
N ALA A 274 -12.96 -24.85 6.81
CA ALA A 274 -14.22 -24.23 7.20
C ALA A 274 -14.85 -24.87 8.44
N ALA A 275 -14.80 -26.20 8.57
CA ALA A 275 -15.29 -26.90 9.75
C ALA A 275 -14.52 -26.50 11.03
N ARG A 276 -13.22 -26.21 10.93
CA ARG A 276 -12.41 -25.72 12.07
C ARG A 276 -12.71 -24.27 12.42
N LEU A 277 -12.95 -23.42 11.43
CA LEU A 277 -13.38 -22.02 11.65
C LEU A 277 -14.74 -21.93 12.36
N ALA A 278 -15.59 -22.95 12.29
CA ALA A 278 -16.85 -22.98 13.02
C ALA A 278 -16.68 -23.17 14.54
N ALA A 279 -15.54 -23.70 15.01
CA ALA A 279 -15.31 -23.98 16.43
C ALA A 279 -14.70 -22.77 17.15
N ARG A 280 -15.36 -22.27 18.22
CA ARG A 280 -14.75 -21.27 19.11
C ARG A 280 -13.60 -21.88 19.89
N ALA A 281 -12.47 -21.18 19.96
CA ALA A 281 -11.32 -21.63 20.72
C ALA A 281 -11.29 -21.03 22.14
N ARG A 282 -10.73 -21.78 23.09
CA ARG A 282 -10.34 -21.27 24.41
C ARG A 282 -8.85 -20.94 24.40
N LEU A 283 -8.51 -19.68 24.66
CA LEU A 283 -7.13 -19.23 24.72
C LEU A 283 -6.54 -19.38 26.13
N PRO A 284 -5.23 -19.65 26.25
CA PRO A 284 -4.53 -19.62 27.54
C PRO A 284 -4.52 -18.20 28.12
N ARG A 285 -4.71 -18.05 29.44
CA ARG A 285 -4.68 -16.75 30.13
C ARG A 285 -3.27 -16.29 30.51
N GLU A 286 -2.38 -17.24 30.79
CA GLU A 286 -1.00 -16.98 31.23
C GLU A 286 -0.01 -17.93 30.54
N ALA A 287 1.15 -17.38 30.16
CA ALA A 287 2.29 -18.14 29.65
C ALA A 287 3.57 -17.31 29.77
N ARG A 288 4.68 -17.93 30.17
CA ARG A 288 6.01 -17.31 30.18
C ARG A 288 6.66 -17.47 28.81
N ALA A 289 7.19 -16.37 28.26
CA ALA A 289 8.04 -16.43 27.08
C ALA A 289 9.37 -17.11 27.45
N GLY A 290 9.74 -18.18 26.75
CA GLY A 290 11.09 -18.72 26.82
C GLY A 290 12.01 -17.95 25.88
N ALA A 291 13.28 -17.79 26.23
CA ALA A 291 14.27 -17.19 25.34
C ALA A 291 14.40 -18.01 24.04
N PRO A 292 14.45 -17.37 22.86
CA PRO A 292 14.67 -18.08 21.61
C PRO A 292 16.03 -18.77 21.67
N THR A 293 16.05 -20.09 21.46
CA THR A 293 17.29 -20.85 21.34
C THR A 293 17.58 -21.05 19.86
N ILE A 294 18.52 -20.30 19.30
CA ILE A 294 19.04 -20.56 17.96
C ILE A 294 20.02 -21.72 18.09
N ALA A 295 19.78 -22.82 17.38
CA ALA A 295 20.77 -23.88 17.29
C ALA A 295 22.05 -23.29 16.65
N PRO A 296 23.24 -23.55 17.21
CA PRO A 296 24.47 -23.05 16.59
C PRO A 296 24.54 -23.54 15.14
N ALA A 297 24.85 -22.62 14.23
CA ALA A 297 24.97 -22.94 12.82
C ALA A 297 26.02 -24.06 12.63
N PRO A 298 25.86 -24.94 11.62
CA PRO A 298 26.98 -25.76 11.17
C PRO A 298 28.19 -24.85 10.88
N ARG A 299 29.40 -25.34 11.17
CA ARG A 299 30.67 -24.58 11.04
C ARG A 299 30.69 -23.80 9.71
N ALA A 300 31.14 -22.54 9.78
CA ALA A 300 31.16 -21.59 8.67
C ALA A 300 31.53 -22.27 7.35
N GLY A 301 30.54 -22.41 6.46
CA GLY A 301 30.79 -22.79 5.08
C GLY A 301 31.49 -21.64 4.34
N ASP A 302 32.13 -21.98 3.24
CA ASP A 302 32.81 -21.07 2.31
C ASP A 302 31.99 -19.78 2.04
N GLU A 303 32.63 -18.61 2.18
CA GLU A 303 32.04 -17.30 1.88
C GLU A 303 31.66 -17.13 0.39
N ALA A 304 31.98 -18.09 -0.47
CA ALA A 304 31.60 -18.12 -1.89
C ALA A 304 30.10 -17.95 -2.17
N TRP A 305 29.21 -18.19 -1.20
CA TRP A 305 27.78 -17.86 -1.36
C TRP A 305 27.53 -16.34 -1.37
N LEU A 306 28.28 -15.56 -0.58
CA LEU A 306 28.19 -14.10 -0.58
C LEU A 306 28.74 -13.51 -1.88
N ASP A 307 29.78 -14.09 -2.48
CA ASP A 307 30.28 -13.65 -3.79
C ASP A 307 29.28 -13.86 -4.91
N ARG A 308 28.54 -14.98 -4.86
CA ARG A 308 27.45 -15.26 -5.82
C ARG A 308 26.27 -14.32 -5.62
N LEU A 309 25.92 -14.01 -4.37
CA LEU A 309 24.79 -13.15 -4.04
C LEU A 309 25.10 -11.66 -4.29
N ALA A 310 26.32 -11.24 -3.97
CA ALA A 310 26.78 -9.86 -4.03
C ALA A 310 28.16 -9.75 -4.69
N PRO A 311 28.21 -9.88 -6.04
CA PRO A 311 29.45 -9.77 -6.78
C PRO A 311 30.12 -8.38 -6.61
N GLU A 312 31.39 -8.30 -7.00
CA GLU A 312 32.09 -7.01 -7.07
C GLU A 312 31.34 -6.04 -7.99
N GLY A 313 31.19 -4.79 -7.55
CA GLY A 313 30.42 -3.78 -8.28
C GLY A 313 28.91 -3.79 -7.99
N LEU A 314 28.37 -4.76 -7.24
CA LEU A 314 26.95 -4.74 -6.84
C LEU A 314 26.66 -3.46 -6.04
N ARG A 315 25.64 -2.71 -6.48
CA ARG A 315 25.20 -1.46 -5.86
C ARG A 315 23.91 -1.62 -5.08
N LEU A 316 22.99 -2.45 -5.56
CA LEU A 316 21.67 -2.65 -4.95
C LEU A 316 21.38 -4.16 -4.84
N LEU A 317 21.03 -4.60 -3.63
CA LEU A 317 20.50 -5.94 -3.38
C LEU A 317 19.06 -5.80 -2.89
N VAL A 318 18.10 -6.34 -3.63
CA VAL A 318 16.69 -6.28 -3.25
C VAL A 318 16.26 -7.60 -2.63
N VAL A 319 15.83 -7.55 -1.36
CA VAL A 319 15.30 -8.73 -0.67
C VAL A 319 13.77 -8.65 -0.71
N ALA A 320 13.16 -9.54 -1.49
CA ALA A 320 11.71 -9.60 -1.71
C ALA A 320 11.13 -10.99 -1.42
N GLY A 321 9.85 -11.05 -1.10
CA GLY A 321 9.16 -12.28 -0.71
C GLY A 321 7.78 -12.02 -0.10
N LYS A 322 7.03 -13.08 0.21
CA LYS A 322 5.69 -12.92 0.81
C LYS A 322 5.78 -12.31 2.22
N GLY A 323 4.67 -11.79 2.74
CA GLY A 323 4.61 -11.35 4.13
C GLY A 323 4.95 -12.50 5.09
N GLY A 324 5.69 -12.20 6.18
CA GLY A 324 6.00 -13.18 7.23
C GLY A 324 7.01 -14.30 6.88
N VAL A 325 7.71 -14.25 5.74
CA VAL A 325 8.70 -15.29 5.37
C VAL A 325 10.10 -15.07 5.96
N GLY A 326 10.34 -13.95 6.67
CA GLY A 326 11.65 -13.62 7.24
C GLY A 326 12.54 -12.71 6.38
N LYS A 327 11.96 -11.92 5.47
CA LYS A 327 12.70 -11.01 4.56
C LYS A 327 13.64 -10.06 5.30
N THR A 328 13.12 -9.31 6.26
CA THR A 328 13.88 -8.36 7.08
C THR A 328 15.04 -9.04 7.80
N SER A 329 14.82 -10.25 8.35
CA SER A 329 15.87 -11.04 8.98
C SER A 329 16.96 -11.47 7.98
N CYS A 330 16.57 -11.93 6.79
CA CYS A 330 17.52 -12.27 5.72
C CYS A 330 18.28 -11.04 5.21
N ALA A 331 17.59 -9.92 4.99
CA ALA A 331 18.18 -8.66 4.56
C ALA A 331 19.21 -8.16 5.58
N ALA A 332 18.86 -8.15 6.87
CA ALA A 332 19.76 -7.79 7.96
C ALA A 332 20.98 -8.72 8.04
N ALA A 333 20.76 -10.03 7.96
CA ALA A 333 21.84 -11.01 8.01
C ALA A 333 22.83 -10.86 6.84
N VAL A 334 22.32 -10.69 5.62
CA VAL A 334 23.16 -10.50 4.43
C VAL A 334 23.89 -9.16 4.51
N ALA A 335 23.21 -8.07 4.88
CA ALA A 335 23.85 -6.76 4.97
C ALA A 335 24.98 -6.72 6.01
N LEU A 336 24.78 -7.35 7.17
CA LEU A 336 25.83 -7.53 8.19
C LEU A 336 26.99 -8.39 7.70
N ALA A 337 26.70 -9.48 6.98
CA ALA A 337 27.74 -10.34 6.42
C ALA A 337 28.58 -9.60 5.36
N LEU A 338 27.95 -8.79 4.50
CA LEU A 338 28.63 -7.94 3.52
C LEU A 338 29.52 -6.89 4.18
N ALA A 339 29.04 -6.23 5.24
CA ALA A 339 29.80 -5.22 5.97
C ALA A 339 31.02 -5.79 6.71
N ARG A 340 30.96 -7.06 7.12
CA ARG A 340 32.06 -7.76 7.83
C ARG A 340 33.17 -8.27 6.91
N ARG A 341 32.99 -8.19 5.59
CA ARG A 341 34.00 -8.66 4.64
C ARG A 341 35.34 -7.93 4.82
N PRO A 342 36.49 -8.60 4.54
CA PRO A 342 37.81 -8.00 4.69
C PRO A 342 38.02 -6.71 3.88
N ARG A 343 37.31 -6.57 2.74
CA ARG A 343 37.36 -5.38 1.88
C ARG A 343 36.53 -4.20 2.41
N GLY A 344 35.80 -4.35 3.53
CA GLY A 344 35.20 -3.25 4.28
C GLY A 344 34.21 -2.37 3.49
N ARG A 345 33.28 -2.97 2.73
CA ARG A 345 32.27 -2.21 1.96
C ARG A 345 31.37 -1.41 2.91
N ARG A 346 31.09 -0.16 2.55
CA ARG A 346 30.07 0.66 3.20
C ARG A 346 28.70 0.13 2.79
N VAL A 347 27.96 -0.41 3.74
CA VAL A 347 26.67 -1.06 3.51
C VAL A 347 25.57 -0.30 4.26
N LEU A 348 24.52 0.07 3.52
CA LEU A 348 23.27 0.53 4.11
C LEU A 348 22.22 -0.57 4.01
N LEU A 349 21.61 -0.92 5.13
CA LEU A 349 20.35 -1.64 5.18
C LEU A 349 19.21 -0.63 5.23
N LEU A 350 18.44 -0.54 4.15
CA LEU A 350 17.31 0.38 4.03
C LEU A 350 16.02 -0.44 4.00
N SER A 351 15.13 -0.22 4.98
CA SER A 351 13.77 -0.75 4.93
C SER A 351 12.82 0.29 4.37
N THR A 352 11.97 -0.15 3.44
CA THR A 352 10.80 0.59 2.95
C THR A 352 9.49 -0.07 3.38
N ASP A 353 9.57 -1.09 4.25
CA ASP A 353 8.41 -1.79 4.78
C ASP A 353 7.75 -0.93 5.88
N PRO A 354 6.46 -0.56 5.75
CA PRO A 354 5.76 0.24 6.75
C PRO A 354 5.57 -0.47 8.10
N ALA A 355 5.82 -1.79 8.18
CA ALA A 355 5.66 -2.56 9.40
C ALA A 355 6.76 -2.34 10.47
N HIS A 356 7.76 -1.47 10.23
CA HIS A 356 8.80 -1.06 11.19
C HIS A 356 9.49 -2.21 11.95
N SER A 357 9.77 -3.31 11.26
CA SER A 357 10.30 -4.54 11.88
C SER A 357 11.83 -4.59 12.01
N LEU A 358 12.56 -3.57 11.52
CA LEU A 358 14.02 -3.65 11.44
C LEU A 358 14.67 -3.37 12.79
N ALA A 359 14.11 -2.47 13.60
CA ALA A 359 14.53 -2.23 14.98
C ALA A 359 14.47 -3.50 15.83
N ASP A 360 13.39 -4.28 15.72
CA ASP A 360 13.22 -5.55 16.43
C ASP A 360 14.21 -6.62 15.96
N VAL A 361 14.41 -6.73 14.64
CA VAL A 361 15.35 -7.70 14.06
C VAL A 361 16.80 -7.41 14.46
N LEU A 362 17.17 -6.13 14.56
CA LEU A 362 18.51 -5.71 14.97
C LEU A 362 18.68 -5.61 16.48
N GLY A 363 17.60 -5.64 17.26
CA GLY A 363 17.62 -5.42 18.71
C GLY A 363 18.13 -4.04 19.10
N ALA A 364 17.92 -3.03 18.24
CA ALA A 364 18.43 -1.67 18.41
C ALA A 364 17.45 -0.65 17.81
N PRO A 365 17.35 0.57 18.37
CA PRO A 365 16.47 1.58 17.81
C PRO A 365 16.95 2.02 16.43
N VAL A 366 16.09 1.81 15.42
CA VAL A 366 16.26 2.29 14.04
C VAL A 366 15.04 3.13 13.67
N GLY A 367 15.25 4.17 12.87
CA GLY A 367 14.17 5.03 12.36
C GLY A 367 14.62 5.69 11.05
N ASP A 368 14.00 6.82 10.70
CA ASP A 368 14.27 7.47 9.40
C ASP A 368 15.64 8.12 9.28
N ALA A 369 16.34 8.34 10.40
CA ALA A 369 17.75 8.71 10.37
C ALA A 369 18.65 7.48 10.26
N GLU A 370 19.68 7.55 9.42
CA GLU A 370 20.71 6.51 9.33
C GLU A 370 21.43 6.36 10.68
N ARG A 371 21.48 5.13 11.20
CA ARG A 371 22.07 4.83 12.51
C ARG A 371 23.10 3.70 12.45
N ALA A 372 24.11 3.81 13.30
CA ALA A 372 25.00 2.70 13.61
C ALA A 372 24.27 1.68 14.50
N VAL A 373 24.58 0.39 14.31
CA VAL A 373 23.96 -0.71 15.05
C VAL A 373 24.98 -1.30 16.02
N PRO A 374 24.66 -1.43 17.31
CA PRO A 374 25.56 -2.03 18.30
C PRO A 374 26.05 -3.42 17.87
N GLY A 375 27.37 -3.66 17.92
CA GLY A 375 27.97 -4.94 17.53
C GLY A 375 28.12 -5.17 16.01
N ALA A 376 27.74 -4.20 15.18
CA ALA A 376 27.98 -4.20 13.74
C ALA A 376 29.29 -3.45 13.37
N PRO A 377 29.88 -3.73 12.20
CA PRO A 377 31.04 -2.97 11.71
C PRO A 377 30.75 -1.47 11.56
N PRO A 378 31.77 -0.59 11.67
CA PRO A 378 31.58 0.86 11.52
C PRO A 378 31.16 1.27 10.10
N THR A 379 31.33 0.40 9.11
CA THR A 379 30.89 0.55 7.71
C THR A 379 29.42 0.20 7.49
N PHE A 380 28.72 -0.32 8.51
CA PHE A 380 27.32 -0.69 8.45
C PHE A 380 26.42 0.41 9.01
N ARG A 381 25.35 0.74 8.30
CA ARG A 381 24.26 1.62 8.76
C ARG A 381 22.92 0.98 8.46
N ALA A 382 21.92 1.32 9.28
CA ALA A 382 20.54 0.92 9.08
C ALA A 382 19.63 2.15 9.07
N ARG A 383 18.58 2.12 8.24
CA ARG A 383 17.53 3.14 8.16
C ARG A 383 16.19 2.48 7.88
N GLU A 384 15.16 2.93 8.58
CA GLU A 384 13.76 2.62 8.27
C GLU A 384 13.10 3.85 7.69
N PHE A 385 12.77 3.82 6.40
CA PHE A 385 12.20 4.98 5.73
C PHE A 385 10.78 5.27 6.22
N ASP A 386 10.57 6.43 6.83
CA ASP A 386 9.24 6.90 7.21
C ASP A 386 8.59 7.62 6.03
N ALA A 387 7.88 6.85 5.21
CA ALA A 387 7.22 7.36 4.03
C ALA A 387 6.10 8.35 4.36
N ALA A 388 5.39 8.15 5.49
CA ALA A 388 4.31 9.05 5.90
C ALA A 388 4.85 10.43 6.28
N HIS A 389 5.95 10.47 7.03
CA HIS A 389 6.64 11.70 7.35
C HIS A 389 7.20 12.39 6.10
N ALA A 390 7.82 11.63 5.19
CA ALA A 390 8.36 12.17 3.94
C ALA A 390 7.27 12.80 3.05
N VAL A 391 6.11 12.14 2.90
CA VAL A 391 4.95 12.71 2.17
C VAL A 391 4.47 14.00 2.84
N ALA A 392 4.37 14.02 4.17
CA ALA A 392 3.93 15.21 4.90
C ALA A 392 4.89 16.40 4.70
N LEU A 393 6.20 16.16 4.73
CA LEU A 393 7.21 17.19 4.49
C LEU A 393 7.14 17.76 3.07
N GLU A 394 7.06 16.90 2.05
CA GLU A 394 6.95 17.35 0.65
C GLU A 394 5.65 18.13 0.40
N ARG A 395 4.53 17.69 1.00
CA ARG A 395 3.27 18.46 0.96
C ARG A 395 3.41 19.83 1.57
N ASP A 396 4.06 19.95 2.73
CA ASP A 396 4.28 21.24 3.39
C ASP A 396 5.18 22.16 2.56
N ARG A 397 6.27 21.63 2.00
CA ARG A 397 7.16 22.36 1.09
C ARG A 397 6.39 22.91 -0.11
N TYR A 398 5.58 22.07 -0.77
CA TYR A 398 4.79 22.51 -1.91
C TYR A 398 3.72 23.53 -1.52
N ARG A 399 3.04 23.33 -0.38
CA ARG A 399 2.03 24.29 0.12
C ARG A 399 2.65 25.67 0.34
N LYS A 400 3.83 25.73 0.95
CA LYS A 400 4.60 26.98 1.13
C LYS A 400 4.97 27.61 -0.22
N ALA A 401 5.44 26.81 -1.18
CA ALA A 401 5.78 27.24 -2.53
C ALA A 401 4.57 27.84 -3.27
N VAL A 402 3.40 27.20 -3.20
CA VAL A 402 2.14 27.75 -3.75
C VAL A 402 1.73 29.03 -3.05
N GLY A 403 1.77 29.06 -1.71
CA GLY A 403 1.46 30.26 -0.93
C GLY A 403 2.30 31.46 -1.36
N ALA A 404 3.62 31.27 -1.47
CA ALA A 404 4.54 32.30 -1.91
C ALA A 404 4.27 32.78 -3.35
N LEU A 405 3.95 31.87 -4.28
CA LEU A 405 3.56 32.22 -5.65
C LEU A 405 2.28 33.07 -5.66
N VAL A 406 1.24 32.65 -4.92
CA VAL A 406 -0.03 33.38 -4.84
C VAL A 406 0.19 34.77 -4.25
N ASP A 407 0.99 34.88 -3.19
CA ASP A 407 1.30 36.16 -2.55
C ASP A 407 2.10 37.09 -3.48
N ALA A 408 3.02 36.56 -4.28
CA ALA A 408 3.78 37.32 -5.27
C ALA A 408 2.94 37.78 -6.48
N VAL A 409 1.78 37.16 -6.73
CA VAL A 409 0.87 37.47 -7.85
C VAL A 409 -0.22 38.49 -7.47
N ARG A 410 -0.34 38.86 -6.19
CA ARG A 410 -1.31 39.85 -5.64
C ARG A 410 -1.29 41.25 -6.29
N GLY A 411 -0.42 41.53 -7.26
CA GLY A 411 -0.37 42.80 -8.02
C GLY A 411 -0.92 42.76 -9.46
N GLY A 412 -1.39 41.62 -9.98
CA GLY A 412 -1.85 41.49 -11.39
C GLY A 412 -3.29 40.98 -11.51
N GLY A 413 -4.21 41.85 -11.91
CA GLY A 413 -5.68 41.63 -11.90
C GLY A 413 -6.27 40.61 -12.89
N ARG A 414 -5.86 39.34 -12.83
CA ARG A 414 -6.49 38.23 -13.58
C ARG A 414 -6.90 37.02 -12.74
N PHE A 415 -6.61 37.02 -11.43
CA PHE A 415 -6.89 35.90 -10.52
C PHE A 415 -7.94 36.30 -9.48
N ASP A 416 -8.96 35.48 -9.29
CA ASP A 416 -9.79 35.53 -8.07
C ASP A 416 -8.99 34.78 -6.98
N LEU A 417 -7.92 35.44 -6.50
CA LEU A 417 -6.80 34.87 -5.74
C LEU A 417 -7.21 34.00 -4.54
N PRO A 418 -8.29 34.29 -3.79
CA PRO A 418 -8.70 33.43 -2.66
C PRO A 418 -9.26 32.08 -3.10
N LEU A 419 -10.08 32.04 -4.16
CA LEU A 419 -10.75 30.81 -4.62
C LEU A 419 -9.78 29.91 -5.37
N ASP A 420 -8.93 30.49 -6.23
CA ASP A 420 -7.90 29.74 -6.96
C ASP A 420 -6.85 29.15 -6.00
N ARG A 421 -6.52 29.87 -4.91
CA ARG A 421 -5.65 29.37 -3.84
C ARG A 421 -6.26 28.16 -3.12
N ALA A 422 -7.52 28.24 -2.72
CA ALA A 422 -8.20 27.13 -2.04
C ALA A 422 -8.23 25.87 -2.92
N ILE A 423 -8.54 26.02 -4.22
CA ILE A 423 -8.54 24.90 -5.18
C ILE A 423 -7.13 24.29 -5.32
N LEU A 424 -6.08 25.13 -5.41
CA LEU A 424 -4.69 24.68 -5.49
C LEU A 424 -4.23 23.96 -4.21
N GLU A 425 -4.59 24.48 -3.04
CA GLU A 425 -4.29 23.86 -1.74
C GLU A 425 -5.02 22.52 -1.59
N ASP A 426 -6.31 22.44 -1.94
CA ASP A 426 -7.10 21.22 -1.85
C ASP A 426 -6.66 20.15 -2.88
N LEU A 427 -6.20 20.56 -4.08
CA LEU A 427 -5.58 19.65 -5.06
C LEU A 427 -4.33 18.95 -4.51
N LEU A 428 -3.60 19.58 -3.58
CA LEU A 428 -2.45 18.94 -2.94
C LEU A 428 -2.84 17.87 -1.94
N ASP A 429 -3.96 18.07 -1.26
CA ASP A 429 -4.49 17.10 -0.31
C ASP A 429 -5.19 15.91 -1.01
N LEU A 430 -5.32 15.98 -2.35
CA LEU A 430 -5.66 14.85 -3.23
C LEU A 430 -4.45 14.03 -3.68
N ALA A 431 -3.25 14.36 -3.20
CA ALA A 431 -2.03 13.60 -3.45
C ALA A 431 -2.29 12.09 -3.30
N PRO A 432 -2.05 11.28 -4.35
CA PRO A 432 -2.74 9.99 -4.46
C PRO A 432 -2.01 8.91 -3.65
N ALA A 433 -2.72 7.84 -3.26
CA ALA A 433 -2.10 6.70 -2.56
C ALA A 433 -1.00 6.09 -3.45
N GLY A 434 0.18 5.76 -2.91
CA GLY A 434 1.31 5.28 -3.72
C GLY A 434 2.48 6.27 -3.89
N LEU A 435 2.32 7.51 -3.42
CA LEU A 435 3.44 8.46 -3.30
C LEU A 435 4.50 7.97 -2.31
N ASP A 436 4.06 7.30 -1.25
CA ASP A 436 4.89 6.72 -0.20
C ASP A 436 5.98 5.80 -0.80
N GLU A 437 5.57 4.91 -1.70
CA GLU A 437 6.46 4.01 -2.43
C GLU A 437 7.39 4.77 -3.39
N ALA A 438 6.90 5.79 -4.08
CA ALA A 438 7.73 6.62 -4.95
C ALA A 438 8.81 7.39 -4.17
N LEU A 439 8.47 7.92 -2.99
CA LEU A 439 9.44 8.56 -2.10
C LEU A 439 10.42 7.56 -1.49
N GLY A 440 9.97 6.34 -1.17
CA GLY A 440 10.86 5.24 -0.76
C GLY A 440 11.91 4.91 -1.82
N LEU A 441 11.53 4.92 -3.10
CA LEU A 441 12.48 4.75 -4.20
C LEU A 441 13.47 5.91 -4.33
N LEU A 442 13.04 7.14 -4.11
CA LEU A 442 13.96 8.29 -4.09
C LEU A 442 14.95 8.19 -2.92
N ALA A 443 14.54 7.64 -1.76
CA ALA A 443 15.45 7.35 -0.65
C ALA A 443 16.52 6.32 -1.04
N VAL A 444 16.17 5.29 -1.82
CA VAL A 444 17.14 4.33 -2.38
C VAL A 444 18.14 5.04 -3.29
N VAL A 445 17.67 5.95 -4.16
CA VAL A 445 18.55 6.70 -5.07
C VAL A 445 19.50 7.62 -4.30
N ALA A 446 19.00 8.30 -3.26
CA ALA A 446 19.81 9.16 -2.39
C ALA A 446 20.93 8.36 -1.69
N ALA A 447 20.61 7.17 -1.17
CA ALA A 447 21.59 6.27 -0.56
C ALA A 447 22.66 5.76 -1.53
N LEU A 448 22.33 5.65 -2.82
CA LEU A 448 23.27 5.28 -3.88
C LEU A 448 24.11 6.47 -4.40
N GLY A 449 23.96 7.64 -3.78
CA GLY A 449 24.59 8.91 -4.16
C GLY A 449 23.93 9.51 -5.39
N GLY A 450 23.51 10.77 -5.35
CA GLY A 450 23.03 11.53 -6.52
C GLY A 450 24.11 11.73 -7.59
N GLN A 451 23.87 12.56 -8.60
CA GLN A 451 24.87 12.82 -9.66
C GLN A 451 26.09 13.61 -9.16
N ASP A 452 25.92 14.49 -8.17
CA ASP A 452 26.95 15.44 -7.71
C ASP A 452 27.54 15.10 -6.34
N ALA A 453 27.14 13.97 -5.75
CA ALA A 453 27.60 13.52 -4.45
C ALA A 453 28.25 12.14 -4.56
N ALA A 454 29.41 11.97 -3.91
CA ALA A 454 30.02 10.65 -3.76
C ALA A 454 29.02 9.70 -3.12
N ALA A 455 28.89 8.48 -3.67
CA ALA A 455 27.99 7.48 -3.10
C ALA A 455 28.37 7.22 -1.63
N PRO A 456 27.45 7.46 -0.67
CA PRO A 456 27.75 7.27 0.75
C PRO A 456 27.94 5.79 1.07
N TYR A 457 27.33 4.91 0.26
CA TYR A 457 27.41 3.47 0.39
C TYR A 457 27.82 2.80 -0.92
N ASP A 458 28.61 1.74 -0.79
CA ASP A 458 29.05 0.93 -1.91
C ASP A 458 27.95 -0.06 -2.32
N THR A 459 27.18 -0.54 -1.34
CA THR A 459 26.03 -1.43 -1.54
C THR A 459 24.87 -1.04 -0.63
N VAL A 460 23.68 -0.94 -1.19
CA VAL A 460 22.41 -0.79 -0.45
C VAL A 460 21.70 -2.14 -0.47
N VAL A 461 21.37 -2.68 0.69
CA VAL A 461 20.47 -3.83 0.84
C VAL A 461 19.08 -3.28 1.16
N LEU A 462 18.15 -3.46 0.23
CA LEU A 462 16.78 -2.99 0.34
C LEU A 462 15.90 -4.11 0.92
N ASP A 463 15.39 -3.89 2.12
CA ASP A 463 14.27 -4.65 2.67
C ASP A 463 12.96 -4.06 2.14
N THR A 464 12.23 -4.88 1.38
CA THR A 464 11.00 -4.47 0.70
C THR A 464 9.77 -4.95 1.45
N ALA A 465 8.67 -4.21 1.30
CA ALA A 465 7.33 -4.68 1.65
C ALA A 465 6.99 -6.01 0.91
N PRO A 466 5.95 -6.77 1.36
CA PRO A 466 5.58 -8.07 0.77
C PRO A 466 5.45 -8.09 -0.77
N THR A 467 5.67 -9.25 -1.43
CA THR A 467 5.86 -9.42 -2.89
C THR A 467 4.97 -8.55 -3.80
N GLY A 468 3.67 -8.43 -3.52
CA GLY A 468 2.77 -7.57 -4.32
C GLY A 468 3.20 -6.09 -4.30
N HIS A 469 3.67 -5.59 -3.16
CA HIS A 469 4.24 -4.26 -3.01
C HIS A 469 5.65 -4.18 -3.60
N ALA A 470 6.48 -5.22 -3.48
CA ALA A 470 7.81 -5.23 -4.11
C ALA A 470 7.73 -5.15 -5.65
N LEU A 471 6.81 -5.89 -6.28
CA LEU A 471 6.60 -5.82 -7.73
C LEU A 471 6.05 -4.46 -8.16
N ARG A 472 5.14 -3.87 -7.37
CA ARG A 472 4.68 -2.48 -7.59
C ARG A 472 5.84 -1.50 -7.46
N LEU A 473 6.66 -1.59 -6.41
CA LEU A 473 7.85 -0.78 -6.20
C LEU A 473 8.81 -0.83 -7.40
N LEU A 474 8.93 -1.99 -8.06
CA LEU A 474 9.76 -2.14 -9.25
C LEU A 474 9.12 -1.57 -10.53
N ALA A 475 7.78 -1.53 -10.63
CA ALA A 475 7.04 -0.95 -11.76
C ALA A 475 6.79 0.57 -11.61
N LEU A 476 6.78 1.07 -10.38
CA LEU A 476 6.49 2.47 -10.03
C LEU A 476 7.45 3.50 -10.64
N PRO A 477 8.75 3.25 -10.88
CA PRO A 477 9.62 4.22 -11.54
C PRO A 477 9.07 4.70 -12.88
N GLU A 478 8.42 3.84 -13.66
CA GLU A 478 7.87 4.21 -14.97
C GLU A 478 6.63 5.10 -14.83
N VAL A 479 5.72 4.72 -13.94
CA VAL A 479 4.49 5.48 -13.67
C VAL A 479 4.84 6.85 -13.07
N ALA A 480 5.70 6.88 -12.06
CA ALA A 480 6.16 8.11 -11.40
C ALA A 480 6.94 9.02 -12.37
N LEU A 481 7.77 8.45 -13.25
CA LEU A 481 8.46 9.22 -14.28
C LEU A 481 7.47 9.84 -15.27
N THR A 482 6.46 9.10 -15.69
CA THR A 482 5.43 9.58 -16.61
C THR A 482 4.64 10.75 -16.00
N TRP A 483 4.24 10.61 -14.73
CA TRP A 483 3.60 11.69 -13.97
C TRP A 483 4.52 12.91 -13.81
N ALA A 484 5.77 12.72 -13.39
CA ALA A 484 6.73 13.80 -13.22
C ALA A 484 6.99 14.56 -14.53
N GLN A 485 7.11 13.86 -15.65
CA GLN A 485 7.29 14.45 -16.97
C GLN A 485 6.06 15.23 -17.42
N ALA A 486 4.86 14.68 -17.22
CA ALA A 486 3.61 15.36 -17.54
C ALA A 486 3.47 16.65 -16.74
N LEU A 487 3.64 16.58 -15.41
CA LEU A 487 3.59 17.76 -14.54
C LEU A 487 4.65 18.80 -14.89
N ALA A 488 5.89 18.37 -15.14
CA ALA A 488 6.96 19.28 -15.56
C ALA A 488 6.67 19.94 -16.92
N ALA A 489 6.03 19.23 -17.86
CA ALA A 489 5.62 19.80 -19.14
C ALA A 489 4.51 20.85 -18.96
N LEU A 490 3.55 20.60 -18.06
CA LEU A 490 2.50 21.58 -17.73
C LEU A 490 3.09 22.84 -17.11
N LEU A 491 4.01 22.70 -16.14
CA LEU A 491 4.67 23.83 -15.51
C LEU A 491 5.46 24.68 -16.51
N ARG A 492 6.11 24.04 -17.50
CA ARG A 492 6.81 24.75 -18.60
C ARG A 492 5.84 25.46 -19.55
N ALA A 493 4.75 24.79 -19.93
CA ALA A 493 3.79 25.32 -20.90
C ALA A 493 3.01 26.53 -20.38
N HIS A 494 2.69 26.54 -19.08
CA HIS A 494 2.01 27.68 -18.43
C HIS A 494 2.97 28.75 -17.93
N GLY A 495 4.25 28.65 -18.31
CA GLY A 495 5.26 29.70 -18.25
C GLY A 495 5.05 30.63 -17.07
N ALA A 496 5.16 30.13 -15.84
CA ALA A 496 5.16 31.02 -14.71
C ALA A 496 6.56 31.63 -14.63
N PRO A 497 6.79 32.91 -14.96
CA PRO A 497 8.03 33.61 -14.60
C PRO A 497 8.21 33.74 -13.07
N ARG A 498 7.40 33.01 -12.28
CA ARG A 498 7.27 33.05 -10.82
C ARG A 498 6.92 31.69 -10.19
N ALA A 499 6.83 30.59 -10.96
CA ALA A 499 6.85 29.28 -10.28
C ALA A 499 8.18 29.24 -9.53
N PRO A 500 8.22 28.82 -8.26
CA PRO A 500 9.49 28.74 -7.56
C PRO A 500 10.40 27.87 -8.43
N ASP A 501 11.54 28.41 -8.86
CA ASP A 501 12.51 27.71 -9.73
C ASP A 501 12.83 26.30 -9.20
N ASP A 502 12.66 26.13 -7.89
CA ASP A 502 12.76 24.90 -7.12
C ASP A 502 11.77 23.79 -7.51
N LEU A 503 10.49 24.06 -7.87
CA LEU A 503 9.51 22.99 -8.13
C LEU A 503 9.74 22.29 -9.48
N GLY A 504 9.94 23.09 -10.54
CA GLY A 504 10.29 22.56 -11.85
C GLY A 504 11.62 21.82 -11.80
N ALA A 505 12.60 22.36 -11.06
CA ALA A 505 13.88 21.71 -10.81
C ALA A 505 13.74 20.41 -10.00
N ALA A 506 12.88 20.38 -8.97
CA ALA A 506 12.62 19.21 -8.13
C ALA A 506 11.95 18.09 -8.93
N LEU A 507 10.92 18.39 -9.74
CA LEU A 507 10.28 17.40 -10.62
C LEU A 507 11.26 16.88 -11.69
N ALA A 508 12.11 17.76 -12.24
CA ALA A 508 13.15 17.36 -13.17
C ALA A 508 14.23 16.50 -12.50
N ALA A 509 14.59 16.80 -11.24
CA ALA A 509 15.52 16.02 -10.44
C ALA A 509 14.93 14.63 -10.14
N ALA A 510 13.70 14.56 -9.63
CA ALA A 510 12.98 13.31 -9.41
C ALA A 510 12.89 12.48 -10.71
N ALA A 511 12.56 13.10 -11.84
CA ALA A 511 12.53 12.41 -13.14
C ALA A 511 13.92 11.92 -13.62
N ARG A 512 15.02 12.60 -13.24
CA ARG A 512 16.39 12.11 -13.50
C ARG A 512 16.73 10.93 -12.58
N ASP A 513 16.42 11.05 -11.29
CA ASP A 513 16.68 10.02 -10.28
C ASP A 513 15.91 8.73 -10.56
N LEU A 514 14.63 8.83 -10.94
CA LEU A 514 13.82 7.68 -11.34
C LEU A 514 14.35 7.00 -12.62
N ARG A 515 14.86 7.78 -13.60
CA ARG A 515 15.51 7.20 -14.79
C ARG A 515 16.78 6.44 -14.43
N ARG A 516 17.59 6.99 -13.52
CA ARG A 516 18.81 6.35 -13.03
C ARG A 516 18.50 5.06 -12.28
N LEU A 517 17.51 5.10 -11.39
CA LEU A 517 17.05 3.92 -10.68
C LEU A 517 16.58 2.85 -11.66
N ARG A 518 15.77 3.20 -12.67
CA ARG A 518 15.33 2.26 -13.71
C ARG A 518 16.51 1.64 -14.46
N GLY A 519 17.50 2.46 -14.84
CA GLY A 519 18.73 1.97 -15.47
C GLY A 519 19.51 1.00 -14.56
N LEU A 520 19.55 1.28 -13.26
CA LEU A 520 20.21 0.42 -12.28
C LEU A 520 19.44 -0.89 -12.07
N LEU A 521 18.11 -0.85 -11.93
CA LEU A 521 17.25 -2.03 -11.80
C LEU A 521 17.34 -2.94 -13.03
N GLY A 522 17.58 -2.37 -14.22
CA GLY A 522 17.79 -3.12 -15.46
C GLY A 522 19.21 -3.66 -15.65
N ASP A 523 20.17 -3.33 -14.78
CA ASP A 523 21.56 -3.79 -14.87
C ASP A 523 21.81 -4.97 -13.93
N PRO A 524 21.85 -6.22 -14.44
CA PRO A 524 22.07 -7.40 -13.62
C PRO A 524 23.51 -7.51 -13.10
N ALA A 525 24.47 -6.70 -13.53
CA ALA A 525 25.79 -6.68 -12.89
C ALA A 525 25.79 -5.86 -11.60
N ARG A 526 24.89 -4.86 -11.50
CA ARG A 526 24.85 -3.88 -10.41
C ARG A 526 23.64 -4.01 -9.49
N THR A 527 22.62 -4.75 -9.91
CA THR A 527 21.42 -5.05 -9.11
C THR A 527 21.15 -6.55 -9.06
N ARG A 528 20.75 -7.02 -7.87
CA ARG A 528 20.37 -8.42 -7.60
C ARG A 528 19.04 -8.48 -6.88
#